data_AF-A0A523HSY5-F1
#
_entry.id   AF-A0A523HSY5-F1
#
_cell.length_a   1.000
_cell.length_b   1.000
_cell.length_c   1.000
_cell.angle_alpha   90.00
_cell.angle_beta   90.00
_cell.angle_gamma   90.00
#
_symmetry.space_group_name_H-M   'P 1'
#
loop_
_entity.id
_entity.type
_entity.pdbx_description
1 polymer ?
#
loop_
_entity_poly.entity_id
_entity_poly.type
_entity_poly.pdbx_seq_one_letter_code
_entity_poly.pdbx_strand_id
1 'polypeptide(L)'
;MQNSKDEKAGFTLRAAVIAVALSLFLLASSSYIALKIGALPWPIIFSVIVSGGIIKLLTRSQRLNIHEINVAQAGASIGGLIAAGIVFTVPGIIYLNQTRNLDIAWPNPYLLGLLTAIAGLLGVLLSVPLKYTFVDEEQLPYPAGTA
;
A
#
# COMPACT_ATOMS: atom_id res chain seq x y z
N MET A 1 -13.49 -33.77 -6.55
CA MET A 1 -13.17 -33.58 -5.11
C MET A 1 -11.67 -33.33 -4.99
N GLN A 2 -11.23 -32.09 -5.29
CA GLN A 2 -9.84 -31.67 -5.16
C GLN A 2 -9.62 -31.14 -3.73
N ASN A 3 -8.50 -31.55 -3.16
CA ASN A 3 -8.06 -31.37 -1.78
C ASN A 3 -8.13 -29.89 -1.32
N SER A 4 -9.06 -29.58 -0.42
CA SER A 4 -9.40 -28.24 0.10
C SER A 4 -8.36 -27.61 1.04
N LYS A 5 -7.14 -28.16 1.11
CA LYS A 5 -6.05 -27.62 1.95
C LYS A 5 -5.10 -26.68 1.20
N ASP A 6 -5.31 -26.51 -0.10
CA ASP A 6 -4.44 -25.75 -1.01
C ASP A 6 -5.03 -24.41 -1.49
N GLU A 7 -6.05 -23.89 -0.81
CA GLU A 7 -6.58 -22.51 -0.92
C GLU A 7 -5.62 -21.52 -0.21
N LYS A 8 -4.33 -21.69 -0.50
CA LYS A 8 -3.14 -21.32 0.27
C LYS A 8 -3.04 -19.82 0.55
N ALA A 9 -3.08 -19.47 1.84
CA ALA A 9 -2.79 -18.14 2.37
C ALA A 9 -1.65 -17.43 1.62
N GLY A 10 -1.95 -16.25 1.05
CA GLY A 10 -0.97 -15.41 0.33
C GLY A 10 -0.05 -14.62 1.25
N PHE A 11 -0.36 -14.54 2.55
CA PHE A 11 0.46 -13.82 3.51
C PHE A 11 1.62 -14.69 3.98
N THR A 12 2.81 -14.40 3.46
CA THR A 12 4.06 -15.08 3.84
C THR A 12 5.08 -14.05 4.33
N LEU A 13 6.10 -14.52 5.05
CA LEU A 13 7.20 -13.65 5.49
C LEU A 13 7.92 -13.00 4.30
N ARG A 14 8.13 -13.74 3.20
CA ARG A 14 8.77 -13.21 1.99
C ARG A 14 7.91 -12.12 1.32
N ALA A 15 6.59 -12.30 1.26
CA ALA A 15 5.66 -11.28 0.75
C ALA A 15 5.71 -10.00 1.58
N ALA A 16 5.72 -10.15 2.91
CA ALA A 16 5.78 -9.03 3.85
C ALA A 16 7.11 -8.25 3.70
N VAL A 17 8.24 -8.94 3.58
CA VAL A 17 9.55 -8.30 3.37
C VAL A 17 9.58 -7.54 2.05
N ILE A 18 9.08 -8.14 0.96
CA ILE A 18 9.01 -7.49 -0.35
C ILE A 18 8.09 -6.27 -0.30
N ALA A 19 6.92 -6.38 0.35
CA ALA A 19 5.99 -5.28 0.53
C ALA A 19 6.64 -4.09 1.24
N VAL A 20 7.33 -4.31 2.37
CA VAL A 20 7.99 -3.26 3.13
C VAL A 20 9.12 -2.62 2.32
N ALA A 21 9.99 -3.43 1.71
CA ALA A 21 11.10 -2.92 0.92
C ALA A 21 10.65 -2.07 -0.28
N LEU A 22 9.66 -2.55 -1.03
CA LEU A 22 9.10 -1.82 -2.17
C LEU A 22 8.29 -0.60 -1.73
N SER A 23 7.59 -0.65 -0.58
CA SER A 23 6.88 0.49 -0.02
C SER A 23 7.84 1.63 0.32
N LEU A 24 8.97 1.33 0.99
CA LEU A 24 10.00 2.33 1.28
C LEU A 24 10.64 2.91 0.02
N PHE A 25 10.93 2.06 -0.97
CA PHE A 25 11.45 2.50 -2.27
C PHE A 25 10.47 3.42 -3.00
N LEU A 26 9.20 3.02 -3.09
CA LEU A 26 8.14 3.81 -3.73
C LEU A 26 7.85 5.09 -2.98
N LEU A 27 7.90 5.09 -1.66
CA LEU A 27 7.79 6.29 -0.84
C LEU A 27 8.87 7.30 -1.21
N ALA A 28 10.15 6.90 -1.15
CA ALA A 28 11.27 7.80 -1.44
C ALA A 28 11.26 8.29 -2.90
N SER A 29 11.08 7.38 -3.86
CA SER A 29 11.08 7.71 -5.29
C SER A 29 9.89 8.59 -5.66
N SER A 30 8.68 8.23 -5.23
CA SER A 30 7.48 9.01 -5.56
C SER A 30 7.51 10.38 -4.88
N SER A 31 8.00 10.48 -3.65
CA SER A 31 8.15 11.79 -2.99
C SER A 31 9.13 12.70 -3.73
N TYR A 32 10.28 12.18 -4.16
CA TYR A 32 11.26 12.95 -4.92
C TYR A 32 10.69 13.41 -6.27
N ILE A 33 10.10 12.50 -7.04
CA ILE A 33 9.53 12.80 -8.36
C ILE A 33 8.39 13.82 -8.22
N ALA A 34 7.51 13.65 -7.24
CA ALA A 34 6.39 14.55 -7.03
C ALA A 34 6.84 15.96 -6.64
N LEU A 35 7.86 16.09 -5.78
CA LEU A 35 8.41 17.40 -5.42
C LEU A 35 9.13 18.08 -6.60
N LYS A 36 9.76 17.30 -7.48
CA LYS A 36 10.54 17.83 -8.60
C LYS A 36 9.70 18.18 -9.82
N ILE A 37 8.72 17.35 -10.16
CA ILE A 37 7.96 17.41 -11.42
C ILE A 37 6.49 17.80 -11.15
N GLY A 38 6.04 17.81 -9.89
CA GLY A 38 4.66 18.13 -9.53
C GLY A 38 3.65 17.03 -9.85
N ALA A 39 4.11 15.85 -10.27
CA ALA A 39 3.26 14.71 -10.63
C ALA A 39 3.68 13.44 -9.88
N LEU A 40 2.71 12.66 -9.41
CA LEU A 40 2.97 11.37 -8.78
C LEU A 40 2.92 10.23 -9.80
N PRO A 41 3.96 9.37 -9.85
CA PRO A 41 3.90 8.16 -10.64
C PRO A 41 2.87 7.19 -10.03
N TRP A 42 2.11 6.50 -10.88
CA TRP A 42 1.11 5.54 -10.41
C TRP A 42 1.81 4.28 -9.84
N PRO A 43 1.75 4.03 -8.50
CA PRO A 43 2.60 3.01 -7.87
C PRO A 43 2.13 1.58 -8.14
N ILE A 44 0.85 1.38 -8.51
CA ILE A 44 0.20 0.07 -8.60
C ILE A 44 0.86 -0.82 -9.67
N ILE A 45 1.01 -0.31 -10.91
CA ILE A 45 1.56 -1.10 -12.02
C ILE A 45 3.02 -1.48 -11.75
N PHE A 46 3.82 -0.55 -11.22
CA PHE A 46 5.19 -0.85 -10.84
C PHE A 46 5.25 -1.91 -9.74
N SER A 47 4.42 -1.74 -8.69
CA SER A 47 4.41 -2.65 -7.55
C SER A 47 4.06 -4.10 -7.92
N VAL A 48 3.10 -4.31 -8.84
CA VAL A 48 2.71 -5.67 -9.27
C VAL A 48 3.81 -6.33 -10.10
N ILE A 49 4.39 -5.61 -11.06
CA ILE A 49 5.43 -6.14 -11.96
C ILE A 49 6.67 -6.50 -11.16
N VAL A 50 7.13 -5.60 -10.28
CA VAL A 50 8.35 -5.82 -9.50
C VAL A 50 8.14 -6.88 -8.43
N SER A 51 7.00 -6.88 -7.72
CA SER A 51 6.70 -7.94 -6.73
C SER A 51 6.63 -9.31 -7.41
N GLY A 52 5.92 -9.42 -8.54
CA GLY A 52 5.85 -10.66 -9.32
C GLY A 52 7.21 -11.10 -9.84
N GLY A 53 8.02 -10.16 -10.33
CA GLY A 53 9.39 -10.42 -10.79
C GLY A 53 10.29 -10.95 -9.67
N ILE A 54 10.30 -10.30 -8.50
CA ILE A 54 11.11 -10.71 -7.34
C ILE A 54 10.66 -12.09 -6.84
N ILE A 55 9.37 -12.32 -6.66
CA ILE A 55 8.84 -13.62 -6.18
C ILE A 55 9.18 -14.73 -7.19
N LYS A 56 9.06 -14.46 -8.50
CA LYS A 56 9.43 -15.41 -9.55
C LYS A 56 10.93 -15.73 -9.53
N LEU A 57 11.77 -14.71 -9.34
CA LEU A 57 13.23 -14.88 -9.22
C LEU A 57 13.61 -15.72 -8.00
N LEU A 58 12.96 -15.49 -6.85
CA LEU A 58 13.22 -16.24 -5.62
C LEU A 58 12.71 -17.68 -5.68
N THR A 59 11.64 -17.93 -6.46
CA THR A 59 10.98 -19.24 -6.49
C THR A 59 11.64 -20.21 -7.49
N ARG A 60 12.43 -19.71 -8.47
CA ARG A 60 13.29 -20.39 -9.48
C ARG A 60 12.78 -21.66 -10.22
N SER A 61 11.71 -22.32 -9.80
CA SER A 61 11.17 -23.55 -10.39
C SER A 61 9.78 -23.95 -9.84
N GLN A 62 9.33 -23.44 -8.68
CA GLN A 62 7.99 -23.75 -8.16
C GLN A 62 6.88 -22.84 -8.74
N ARG A 63 5.63 -23.32 -8.64
CA ARG A 63 4.43 -22.61 -9.10
C ARG A 63 4.34 -21.24 -8.40
N LEU A 64 4.22 -20.19 -9.21
CA LEU A 64 4.04 -18.82 -8.74
C LEU A 64 2.71 -18.69 -7.99
N ASN A 65 2.76 -18.31 -6.70
CA ASN A 65 1.56 -18.07 -5.91
C ASN A 65 1.04 -16.65 -6.18
N ILE A 66 -0.09 -16.53 -6.88
CA ILE A 66 -0.69 -15.25 -7.25
C ILE A 66 -1.15 -14.49 -6.00
N HIS A 67 -1.65 -15.19 -4.98
CA HIS A 67 -2.09 -14.55 -3.72
C HIS A 67 -0.94 -13.85 -3.00
N GLU A 68 0.27 -14.37 -3.15
CA GLU A 68 1.46 -13.78 -2.57
C GLU A 68 1.89 -12.49 -3.26
N ILE A 69 1.80 -12.48 -4.59
CA ILE A 69 2.03 -11.28 -5.38
C ILE A 69 1.01 -10.21 -5.01
N ASN A 70 -0.25 -10.59 -4.82
CA ASN A 70 -1.30 -9.65 -4.42
C ASN A 70 -1.02 -9.02 -3.05
N VAL A 71 -0.56 -9.82 -2.07
CA VAL A 71 -0.14 -9.29 -0.75
C VAL A 71 1.05 -8.33 -0.89
N ALA A 72 2.08 -8.74 -1.61
CA ALA A 72 3.28 -7.91 -1.82
C ALA A 72 2.95 -6.60 -2.55
N GLN A 73 2.13 -6.68 -3.60
CA GLN A 73 1.66 -5.57 -4.41
C GLN A 73 0.82 -4.58 -3.60
N ALA A 74 -0.14 -5.09 -2.82
CA ALA A 74 -0.98 -4.25 -1.97
C ALA A 74 -0.12 -3.46 -0.97
N GLY A 75 0.76 -4.14 -0.24
CA GLY A 75 1.64 -3.50 0.74
C GLY A 75 2.65 -2.54 0.11
N ALA A 76 3.22 -2.88 -1.05
CA ALA A 76 4.14 -2.02 -1.78
C ALA A 76 3.46 -0.73 -2.27
N SER A 77 2.24 -0.83 -2.83
CA SER A 77 1.54 0.31 -3.41
C SER A 77 1.17 1.41 -2.40
N ILE A 78 1.00 1.03 -1.11
CA ILE A 78 0.75 1.97 -0.01
C ILE A 78 1.88 3.00 0.13
N GLY A 79 3.13 2.63 -0.15
CA GLY A 79 4.26 3.56 -0.09
C GLY A 79 4.08 4.80 -0.99
N GLY A 80 3.51 4.61 -2.19
CA GLY A 80 3.18 5.72 -3.08
C GLY A 80 2.00 6.57 -2.60
N LEU A 81 1.02 5.98 -1.91
CA LEU A 81 -0.10 6.73 -1.32
C LEU A 81 0.36 7.58 -0.13
N ILE A 82 1.26 7.06 0.70
CA ILE A 82 1.88 7.82 1.79
C ILE A 82 2.71 8.98 1.22
N ALA A 83 3.46 8.74 0.14
CA ALA A 83 4.21 9.80 -0.55
C ALA A 83 3.30 10.95 -1.00
N ALA A 84 2.12 10.63 -1.55
CA ALA A 84 1.13 11.61 -1.96
C ALA A 84 0.71 12.51 -0.80
N GLY A 85 0.35 11.90 0.34
CA GLY A 85 -0.04 12.65 1.54
C GLY A 85 1.06 13.61 1.98
N ILE A 86 2.29 13.13 2.09
CA ILE A 86 3.43 13.95 2.55
C ILE A 86 3.73 15.10 1.58
N VAL A 87 3.79 14.83 0.27
CA VAL A 87 4.17 15.82 -0.74
C VAL A 87 3.10 16.88 -0.97
N PHE A 88 1.83 16.60 -0.68
CA PHE A 88 0.80 17.64 -0.74
C PHE A 88 0.68 18.43 0.58
N THR A 89 0.84 17.77 1.73
CA THR A 89 0.67 18.43 3.03
C THR A 89 1.86 19.30 3.42
N VAL A 90 3.10 18.80 3.30
CA VAL A 90 4.29 19.52 3.80
C VAL A 90 4.53 20.83 3.03
N PRO A 91 4.56 20.84 1.68
CA PRO A 91 4.67 22.09 0.92
C PRO A 91 3.46 23.00 1.11
N GLY A 92 2.26 22.44 1.30
CA GLY A 92 1.04 23.20 1.59
C GLY A 92 1.16 24.03 2.87
N ILE A 93 1.65 23.44 3.96
CA ILE A 93 1.90 24.15 5.23
C ILE A 93 2.94 25.26 5.02
N ILE A 94 4.05 24.96 4.36
CA ILE A 94 5.12 25.95 4.10
C ILE A 94 4.56 27.13 3.28
N TYR A 95 3.81 26.85 2.23
CA TYR A 95 3.21 27.87 1.37
C TYR A 95 2.22 28.77 2.13
N LEU A 96 1.37 28.17 2.97
CA LEU A 96 0.39 28.90 3.78
C LEU A 96 1.06 29.80 4.82
N ASN A 97 2.10 29.31 5.51
CA ASN A 97 2.83 30.11 6.48
C ASN A 97 3.53 31.30 5.80
N GLN A 98 4.11 31.08 4.62
CA GLN A 98 4.84 32.12 3.87
C GLN A 98 3.91 33.16 3.22
N THR A 99 2.76 32.74 2.67
CA THR A 99 1.91 33.62 1.86
C THR A 99 0.78 34.27 2.66
N ARG A 100 0.28 33.57 3.69
CA ARG A 100 -0.89 33.99 4.48
C ARG A 100 -0.56 34.34 5.93
N ASN A 101 0.71 34.26 6.34
CA ASN A 101 1.16 34.46 7.72
C ASN A 101 0.33 33.67 8.74
N LEU A 102 -0.13 32.48 8.33
CA LEU A 102 -0.75 31.54 9.24
C LEU A 102 0.40 30.91 10.02
N ASP A 103 0.55 31.18 11.31
CA ASP A 103 1.62 30.60 12.13
C ASP A 103 1.31 29.12 12.46
N ILE A 104 1.18 28.28 11.43
CA ILE A 104 0.87 26.85 11.57
C ILE A 104 2.11 26.16 12.13
N ALA A 105 2.02 25.72 13.39
CA ALA A 105 3.06 24.95 14.03
C ALA A 105 3.21 23.56 13.38
N TRP A 106 4.45 23.07 13.31
CA TRP A 106 4.71 21.71 12.84
C TRP A 106 4.07 20.69 13.79
N PRO A 107 3.43 19.63 13.25
CA PRO A 107 2.81 18.60 14.07
C PRO A 107 3.86 17.89 14.93
N ASN A 108 3.55 17.69 16.21
CA ASN A 108 4.41 16.95 17.12
C ASN A 108 4.60 15.50 16.61
N PRO A 109 5.85 15.02 16.46
CA PRO A 109 6.13 13.71 15.88
C PRO A 109 5.52 12.55 16.69
N TYR A 110 5.42 12.68 18.01
CA TYR A 110 4.80 11.67 18.87
C TYR A 110 3.29 11.59 18.65
N LEU A 111 2.62 12.75 18.56
CA LEU A 111 1.19 12.82 18.29
C LEU A 111 0.88 12.30 16.87
N LEU A 112 1.72 12.66 15.89
CA LEU A 112 1.60 12.18 14.53
C LEU A 112 1.81 10.65 14.43
N GLY A 113 2.78 10.12 15.17
CA GLY A 113 3.00 8.67 15.27
C GLY A 113 1.81 7.94 15.89
N LEU A 114 1.22 8.50 16.96
CA LEU A 114 0.02 7.94 17.57
C LEU A 114 -1.17 7.98 16.60
N LEU A 115 -1.37 9.11 15.92
CA LEU A 115 -2.48 9.27 14.98
C LEU A 115 -2.36 8.33 13.78
N THR A 116 -1.16 8.16 13.24
CA THR A 116 -0.93 7.22 12.12
C THR A 116 -1.11 5.76 12.56
N ALA A 117 -0.72 5.40 13.79
CA ALA A 117 -0.99 4.07 14.34
C ALA A 117 -2.49 3.81 14.51
N ILE A 118 -3.24 4.77 15.07
CA ILE A 118 -4.69 4.67 15.23
C ILE A 118 -5.38 4.60 13.86
N ALA A 119 -4.99 5.45 12.90
CA ALA A 119 -5.54 5.44 11.55
C ALA A 119 -5.27 4.10 10.83
N GLY A 120 -4.07 3.54 10.99
CA GLY A 120 -3.72 2.22 10.47
C GLY A 120 -4.58 1.11 11.08
N LEU A 121 -4.73 1.11 12.41
CA LEU A 121 -5.58 0.14 13.11
C LEU A 121 -7.05 0.27 12.68
N LEU A 122 -7.55 1.50 12.59
CA LEU A 122 -8.93 1.77 12.16
C LEU A 122 -9.16 1.31 10.71
N GLY A 123 -8.19 1.49 9.81
CA GLY A 123 -8.25 0.94 8.46
C GLY A 123 -8.33 -0.59 8.42
N VAL A 124 -7.55 -1.28 9.27
CA VAL A 124 -7.63 -2.75 9.40
C VAL A 124 -8.99 -3.16 9.96
N LEU A 125 -9.51 -2.46 10.98
CA LEU A 125 -10.82 -2.75 11.57
C LEU A 125 -11.97 -2.54 10.56
N LEU A 126 -11.92 -1.46 9.78
CA LEU A 126 -12.90 -1.18 8.73
C LEU A 126 -12.83 -2.18 7.56
N SER A 127 -11.70 -2.86 7.35
CA SER A 127 -11.60 -3.89 6.31
C SER A 127 -12.50 -5.09 6.59
N VAL A 128 -12.84 -5.36 7.85
CA VAL A 128 -13.69 -6.49 8.26
C VAL A 128 -15.15 -6.34 7.79
N PRO A 129 -15.89 -5.26 8.11
CA PRO A 129 -17.26 -5.09 7.62
C PRO A 129 -17.33 -4.93 6.11
N LEU A 130 -16.34 -4.28 5.48
CA LEU A 130 -16.27 -4.16 4.02
C LEU A 130 -16.23 -5.54 3.37
N LYS A 131 -15.43 -6.47 3.91
CA LYS A 131 -15.37 -7.84 3.40
C LYS A 131 -16.76 -8.51 3.45
N TYR A 132 -17.49 -8.35 4.55
CA TYR A 132 -18.82 -8.94 4.69
C TYR A 132 -19.80 -8.42 3.64
N THR A 133 -19.91 -7.10 3.46
CA THR A 133 -20.82 -6.51 2.45
C THR A 133 -20.44 -6.92 1.03
N PHE A 134 -19.15 -6.86 0.66
CA PHE A 134 -18.72 -7.14 -0.71
C PHE A 134 -18.71 -8.63 -1.08
N VAL A 135 -18.50 -9.53 -0.11
CA VAL A 135 -18.38 -10.97 -0.38
C VAL A 135 -19.68 -11.71 -0.09
N ASP A 136 -20.31 -11.44 1.05
CA ASP A 136 -21.42 -12.25 1.55
C ASP A 136 -22.79 -11.71 1.11
N GLU A 137 -22.99 -10.39 1.11
CA GLU A 137 -24.29 -9.76 0.77
C GLU A 137 -24.50 -9.55 -0.73
N GLU A 138 -23.58 -8.84 -1.38
CA GLU A 138 -23.74 -8.41 -2.77
C GLU A 138 -23.50 -9.53 -3.80
N GLN A 139 -22.95 -10.69 -3.38
CA GLN A 139 -22.57 -11.83 -4.22
C GLN A 139 -21.98 -11.42 -5.59
N LEU A 140 -21.20 -10.34 -5.60
CA LEU A 140 -20.64 -9.82 -6.84
C LEU A 140 -19.77 -10.93 -7.46
N PRO A 141 -19.95 -11.25 -8.76
CA PRO A 141 -19.05 -12.15 -9.45
C PRO A 141 -17.65 -11.54 -9.33
N TYR A 142 -16.80 -12.14 -8.51
CA TYR A 142 -15.49 -11.62 -8.16
C TYR A 142 -14.78 -11.07 -9.41
N PRO A 143 -14.51 -9.75 -9.52
CA PRO A 143 -13.52 -9.28 -10.48
C PRO A 143 -12.09 -9.71 -10.09
N ALA A 144 -11.93 -10.42 -8.95
CA ALA A 144 -10.65 -10.89 -8.43
C ALA A 144 -10.47 -12.42 -8.36
N GLY A 145 -11.36 -13.23 -8.96
CA GLY A 145 -11.15 -14.68 -9.07
C GLY A 145 -12.34 -15.57 -8.74
N THR A 146 -13.35 -15.58 -9.59
CA THR A 146 -14.06 -16.84 -9.87
C THR A 146 -13.11 -17.71 -10.71
N ALA A 147 -12.48 -18.72 -10.09
CA ALA A 147 -13.01 -20.06 -9.74
C ALA A 147 -12.81 -21.03 -10.91
#